data_AF-A0A146KAD5-F1
#
_entry.id   AF-A0A146KAD5-F1
#
_cell.length_a   1.000
_cell.length_b   1.000
_cell.length_c   1.000
_cell.angle_alpha   90.00
_cell.angle_beta   90.00
_cell.angle_gamma   90.00
#
_symmetry.space_group_name_H-M   'P 1'
#
loop_
_entity.id
_entity.type
_entity.pdbx_description
1 polymer ?
#
loop_
_entity_poly.entity_id
_entity_poly.type
_entity_poly.pdbx_seq_one_letter_code
_entity_poly.pdbx_strand_id
1 'polypeptide(L)'
;GKVITELISPEGEVIGLEKPVQTNGDVDLWLNDIEQQMKIAVKAILSRSWKNYIDTVKNGYAAEETQDQYACLMGPREQWLAKGPGQIVGALSQVVWT
;
A
#
# COMPACT_ATOMS: atom_id res chain seq x y z
N GLY A 1 15.94 19.46 -12.89
CA GLY A 1 14.54 19.16 -12.55
C GLY A 1 14.42 18.71 -11.14
N LYS A 2 13.20 18.74 -10.62
CA LYS A 2 12.85 18.10 -9.35
C LYS A 2 12.64 16.60 -9.60
N VAL A 3 12.67 15.82 -8.54
CA VAL A 3 12.43 14.37 -8.59
C VAL A 3 11.22 14.08 -7.73
N ILE A 4 10.30 13.26 -8.24
CA ILE A 4 9.12 12.81 -7.54
C ILE A 4 9.38 11.38 -7.07
N THR A 5 9.29 11.16 -5.77
CA THR A 5 9.55 9.85 -5.12
C THR A 5 8.29 9.27 -4.48
N GLU A 6 7.27 10.08 -4.25
CA GLU A 6 6.05 9.70 -3.56
C GLU A 6 4.85 10.47 -4.09
N LEU A 7 3.67 9.90 -3.88
CA LEU A 7 2.37 10.49 -4.14
C LEU A 7 1.63 10.63 -2.82
N ILE A 8 0.96 11.77 -2.63
CA ILE A 8 0.20 12.06 -1.42
C ILE A 8 -1.26 12.27 -1.81
N SER A 9 -2.17 11.51 -1.22
CA SER A 9 -3.61 11.66 -1.46
C SER A 9 -4.18 12.86 -0.69
N PRO A 10 -5.35 13.40 -1.09
CA PRO A 10 -6.05 14.43 -0.31
C PRO A 10 -6.38 14.01 1.14
N GLU A 11 -6.53 12.71 1.37
CA GLU A 11 -6.80 12.10 2.68
C GLU A 11 -5.52 11.88 3.52
N GLY A 12 -4.35 12.21 2.95
CA GLY A 12 -3.05 12.10 3.61
C GLY A 12 -2.36 10.75 3.43
N GLU A 13 -2.87 9.86 2.57
CA GLU A 13 -2.18 8.60 2.27
C GLU A 13 -0.91 8.87 1.46
N VAL A 14 0.22 8.33 1.89
CA VAL A 14 1.51 8.47 1.20
C VAL A 14 1.87 7.15 0.52
N ILE A 15 2.09 7.20 -0.80
CA ILE A 15 2.48 6.05 -1.62
C ILE A 15 3.83 6.36 -2.26
N GLY A 16 4.86 5.61 -1.87
CA GLY A 16 6.17 5.64 -2.51
C GLY A 16 6.11 5.08 -3.94
N LEU A 17 6.79 5.75 -4.87
CA LEU A 17 7.02 5.23 -6.22
C LEU A 17 8.18 4.22 -6.20
N GLU A 18 8.02 3.10 -6.91
CA GLU A 18 9.08 2.09 -7.06
C GLU A 18 10.32 2.65 -7.77
N LYS A 19 10.11 3.58 -8.71
CA LYS A 19 11.18 4.35 -9.36
C LYS A 19 10.88 5.85 -9.28
N PRO A 20 11.86 6.68 -8.87
CA PRO A 20 11.71 8.11 -8.90
C PRO A 20 11.51 8.65 -10.33
N VAL A 21 10.60 9.61 -10.50
CA VAL A 21 10.35 10.25 -11.80
C VAL A 21 11.01 11.62 -11.84
N GLN A 22 11.77 11.91 -12.90
CA GLN A 22 12.38 13.22 -13.09
C GLN A 22 11.45 14.18 -13.83
N THR A 23 11.25 15.37 -13.27
CA THR A 23 10.43 16.43 -13.89
C THR A 23 11.27 17.28 -14.84
N ASN A 24 11.82 16.66 -15.89
CA ASN A 24 12.64 17.32 -16.90
C ASN A 24 12.04 17.08 -18.29
N GLY A 25 12.03 18.11 -19.14
CA GLY A 25 11.56 17.98 -20.52
C GLY A 25 10.04 18.08 -20.65
N ASP A 26 9.48 17.31 -21.57
CA ASP A 26 8.06 17.32 -21.92
C ASP A 26 7.19 16.88 -20.74
N VAL A 27 6.19 17.70 -20.43
CA VAL A 27 5.25 17.50 -19.33
C VAL A 27 4.42 16.24 -19.51
N ASP A 28 3.97 15.94 -20.72
CA ASP A 28 3.14 14.78 -20.98
C ASP A 28 3.94 13.48 -20.81
N LEU A 29 5.24 13.50 -21.10
CA LEU A 29 6.09 12.33 -20.92
C LEU A 29 6.28 12.00 -19.43
N TRP A 30 6.71 12.97 -18.62
CA TRP A 30 6.95 12.67 -17.20
C TRP A 30 5.66 12.47 -16.40
N LEU A 31 4.52 13.04 -16.82
CA LEU A 31 3.22 12.73 -16.24
C LEU A 31 2.77 11.29 -16.55
N ASN A 32 2.99 10.82 -17.79
CA ASN A 32 2.73 9.42 -18.14
C ASN A 32 3.60 8.46 -17.33
N ASP A 33 4.86 8.81 -17.09
CA ASP A 33 5.76 8.01 -16.24
C ASP A 33 5.25 7.95 -14.79
N ILE A 34 4.76 9.06 -14.23
CA ILE A 34 4.13 9.07 -12.90
C ILE A 34 2.92 8.13 -12.86
N GLU A 35 2.04 8.20 -13.86
CA GLU A 35 0.85 7.33 -13.92
C GLU A 35 1.23 5.84 -13.98
N GLN A 36 2.26 5.50 -14.76
CA GLN A 36 2.78 4.14 -14.81
C GLN A 36 3.34 3.70 -13.46
N GLN A 37 4.14 4.54 -12.80
CA GLN A 37 4.68 4.23 -11.47
C GLN A 37 3.57 4.08 -10.42
N MET A 38 2.52 4.89 -10.49
CA MET A 38 1.33 4.77 -9.63
C MET A 38 0.67 3.40 -9.80
N LYS A 39 0.42 2.96 -11.04
CA LYS A 39 -0.19 1.64 -11.32
C LYS A 39 0.69 0.49 -10.81
N ILE A 40 2.01 0.63 -10.93
CA ILE A 40 2.98 -0.36 -10.42
C ILE A 40 2.91 -0.41 -8.88
N ALA A 41 2.97 0.75 -8.22
CA ALA A 41 2.90 0.86 -6.77
C ALA A 41 1.61 0.24 -6.21
N VAL A 42 0.45 0.54 -6.82
CA VAL A 42 -0.84 -0.04 -6.42
C VAL A 42 -0.81 -1.57 -6.51
N LYS A 43 -0.30 -2.14 -7.62
CA LYS A 43 -0.18 -3.60 -7.78
C LYS A 43 0.77 -4.23 -6.75
N ALA A 44 1.88 -3.57 -6.45
CA ALA A 44 2.85 -4.01 -5.46
C ALA A 44 2.25 -4.02 -4.05
N ILE A 45 1.55 -2.95 -3.67
CA ILE A 45 0.88 -2.84 -2.37
C ILE A 45 -0.23 -3.89 -2.25
N LEU A 46 -1.02 -4.12 -3.30
CA LEU A 46 -2.08 -5.13 -3.29
C LEU A 46 -1.50 -6.54 -3.10
N SER A 47 -0.42 -6.87 -3.82
CA SER A 47 0.27 -8.16 -3.69
C SER A 47 0.87 -8.35 -2.30
N ARG A 48 1.50 -7.30 -1.75
CA ARG A 48 2.10 -7.31 -0.40
C ARG A 48 1.05 -7.44 0.69
N SER A 49 -0.06 -6.71 0.56
CA SER A 49 -1.18 -6.74 1.50
C SER A 49 -1.87 -8.09 1.49
N TRP A 50 -2.04 -8.71 0.31
CA TRP A 50 -2.57 -10.07 0.19
C TRP A 50 -1.66 -11.10 0.85
N LYS A 51 -0.36 -11.04 0.57
CA LYS A 51 0.61 -11.93 1.22
C LYS A 51 0.56 -11.77 2.74
N ASN A 52 0.55 -10.53 3.24
CA ASN A 52 0.44 -10.26 4.67
C ASN A 52 -0.86 -10.82 5.27
N TYR A 53 -1.99 -10.69 4.58
CA TYR A 53 -3.26 -11.30 4.99
C TYR A 53 -3.15 -12.82 5.11
N ILE A 54 -2.56 -13.48 4.11
CA ILE A 54 -2.38 -14.93 4.13
C ILE A 54 -1.49 -15.36 5.30
N ASP A 55 -0.37 -14.68 5.50
CA ASP A 55 0.62 -15.04 6.52
C ASP A 55 0.08 -14.80 7.94
N THR A 56 -0.62 -13.68 8.16
CA THR A 56 -1.05 -13.23 9.50
C THR A 56 -2.47 -13.63 9.88
N VAL A 57 -3.44 -13.46 8.97
CA VAL A 57 -4.87 -13.66 9.27
C VAL A 57 -5.30 -15.08 8.95
N LYS A 58 -4.92 -15.60 7.77
CA LYS A 58 -5.38 -16.92 7.30
C LYS A 58 -4.58 -18.07 7.92
N ASN A 59 -3.25 -17.96 7.93
CA ASN A 59 -2.36 -19.04 8.36
C ASN A 59 -1.93 -18.91 9.83
N GLY A 60 -2.27 -17.80 10.49
CA GLY A 60 -2.05 -17.59 11.92
C GLY A 60 -0.59 -17.68 12.35
N TYR A 61 0.38 -17.40 11.47
CA TYR A 61 1.77 -17.30 11.91
C TYR A 61 1.90 -16.03 12.75
N ALA A 62 2.41 -16.25 13.97
CA ALA A 62 2.55 -15.29 15.05
C ALA A 62 2.88 -13.90 14.51
N ALA A 63 2.01 -12.95 14.80
CA ALA A 63 2.32 -11.55 14.66
C ALA A 63 3.71 -11.34 15.28
N GLU A 64 4.68 -10.93 14.46
CA GLU A 64 5.88 -10.30 14.97
C GLU A 64 5.41 -9.28 16.00
N GLU A 65 5.98 -9.36 17.21
CA GLU A 65 5.72 -8.47 18.33
C GLU A 65 5.94 -7.03 17.87
N THR A 66 4.90 -6.46 17.27
CA THR A 66 4.86 -5.07 16.90
C THR A 66 4.75 -4.36 18.22
N GLN A 67 5.79 -3.58 18.52
CA GLN A 67 5.99 -2.77 19.73
C GLN A 67 4.95 -1.65 19.88
N ASP A 68 3.75 -1.86 19.35
CA ASP A 68 2.66 -0.92 19.24
C ASP A 68 1.69 -1.20 20.39
N GLN A 69 1.60 -0.28 21.36
CA GLN A 69 0.82 -0.44 22.59
C GLN A 69 -0.68 -0.70 22.36
N TYR A 70 -1.17 -0.53 21.13
CA TYR A 70 -2.55 -0.80 20.73
C TYR A 70 -2.76 -2.18 20.10
N ALA A 71 -1.70 -2.96 19.87
CA ALA A 71 -1.79 -4.33 19.34
C ALA A 71 -2.63 -5.26 20.24
N CYS A 72 -2.73 -4.95 21.54
CA CYS A 72 -3.52 -5.73 22.50
C CYS A 72 -5.05 -5.57 22.33
N LEU A 73 -5.52 -4.55 21.59
CA LEU A 73 -6.96 -4.26 21.43
C LEU A 73 -7.54 -4.78 20.10
N MET A 74 -6.70 -5.18 19.16
CA MET A 74 -7.10 -5.53 17.79
C MET A 74 -6.61 -6.92 17.41
N GLY A 75 -7.51 -7.75 16.88
CA GLY A 75 -7.15 -9.04 16.32
C GLY A 75 -6.29 -8.92 15.05
N PRO A 76 -5.72 -10.03 14.56
CA PRO A 76 -4.84 -10.02 13.39
C PRO A 76 -5.49 -9.40 12.14
N ARG A 77 -6.81 -9.56 12.00
CA ARG A 77 -7.58 -8.97 10.90
C ARG A 77 -7.64 -7.45 11.02
N GLU A 78 -7.95 -6.93 12.19
CA GLU A 78 -8.07 -5.50 12.44
C GLU A 78 -6.71 -4.79 12.29
N GLN A 79 -5.63 -5.44 12.74
CA GLN A 79 -4.26 -4.95 12.50
C GLN A 79 -3.90 -4.92 11.02
N TRP A 80 -4.33 -5.91 10.23
CA TRP A 80 -4.14 -5.92 8.79
C TRP A 80 -4.94 -4.80 8.11
N LEU A 81 -6.20 -4.59 8.50
CA LEU A 81 -7.05 -3.51 7.97
C LEU A 81 -6.43 -2.12 8.20
N ALA A 82 -5.80 -1.90 9.35
CA ALA A 82 -5.22 -0.61 9.73
C ALA A 82 -3.92 -0.25 8.97
N LYS A 83 -3.24 -1.23 8.37
CA LYS A 83 -1.90 -1.04 7.75
C LYS A 83 -1.94 -0.71 6.26
N GLY A 84 -3.04 -0.98 5.56
CA GLY A 84 -3.13 -0.83 4.11
C GLY A 84 -3.89 0.42 3.66
N PRO A 85 -3.64 0.94 2.45
CA PRO A 85 -4.45 2.01 1.87
C PRO A 85 -5.92 1.58 1.74
N GLY A 86 -6.84 2.51 1.99
CA GLY A 86 -8.27 2.20 2.16
C GLY A 86 -8.88 1.44 0.98
N GLN A 87 -8.55 1.84 -0.26
CA GLN A 87 -9.06 1.18 -1.46
C GLN A 87 -8.55 -0.27 -1.61
N ILE A 88 -7.30 -0.52 -1.23
CA ILE A 88 -6.66 -1.84 -1.36
C ILE A 88 -7.24 -2.81 -0.34
N VAL A 89 -7.38 -2.35 0.90
CA VAL A 89 -7.97 -3.14 1.98
C VAL A 89 -9.43 -3.49 1.68
N GLY A 90 -10.20 -2.53 1.14
CA GLY A 90 -11.58 -2.76 0.71
C GLY A 90 -11.69 -3.82 -0.39
N ALA A 91 -10.88 -3.69 -1.45
CA ALA A 91 -10.88 -4.65 -2.55
C ALA A 91 -10.48 -6.06 -2.10
N LEU A 92 -9.44 -6.19 -1.28
CA LEU A 92 -9.01 -7.49 -0.74
C LEU A 92 -10.05 -8.09 0.21
N SER A 93 -10.75 -7.27 0.98
CA SER A 93 -11.84 -7.74 1.84
C SER A 93 -12.99 -8.37 1.04
N GLN A 94 -13.28 -7.85 -0.16
CA GLN A 94 -14.26 -8.45 -1.07
C GLN A 94 -13.79 -9.81 -1.61
N VAL A 95 -12.51 -9.92 -1.99
CA VAL A 95 -11.92 -11.18 -2.47
C VAL A 95 -11.92 -12.27 -1.39
N VAL A 96 -11.71 -11.89 -0.12
CA VAL A 96 -11.78 -12.83 1.01
C VAL A 96 -13.21 -13.32 1.27
N TRP A 97 -14.21 -12.48 1.01
CA TRP A 97 -15.61 -12.79 1.30
C TRP A 97 -16.23 -13.73 0.25
N THR A 98 -15.77 -13.67 -1.00
CA THR A 98 -16.19 -14.55 -2.11
C THR A 98 -15.54 -15.93 -2.04
#